data_AF-K9H4L0-F1
#
_entry.id   AF-K9H4L0-F1
#
_cell.length_a   1.000
_cell.length_b   1.000
_cell.length_c   1.000
_cell.angle_alpha   90.00
_cell.angle_beta   90.00
_cell.angle_gamma   90.00
#
_symmetry.space_group_name_H-M   'P 1'
#
loop_
_entity.id
_entity.type
_entity.pdbx_description
1 polymer ?
#
loop_
_entity_poly.entity_id
_entity_poly.type
_entity_poly.pdbx_seq_one_letter_code
_entity_poly.pdbx_strand_id
1 'polypeptide(L)' 'MSDNREMYDEINALVGSIAKALEMEDKQVAQDLESGAIQIAMDEDENGHRFIAVTRGDRTARVYQGAIQYDRPPGGSEG' A
#
# COMPACT_ATOMS: atom_id res chain seq x y z
N MET A 1 7.14 25.47 -10.80
CA MET A 1 7.18 24.33 -11.75
C MET A 1 7.75 23.05 -11.12
N SER A 2 8.23 23.06 -9.86
CA SER A 2 8.77 21.89 -9.16
C SER A 2 7.69 20.98 -8.53
N ASP A 3 6.60 21.57 -8.04
CA ASP A 3 5.46 20.90 -7.39
C ASP A 3 4.94 19.63 -8.09
N ASN A 4 4.82 19.67 -9.42
CA ASN A 4 4.18 18.59 -10.15
C ASN A 4 5.10 17.34 -10.21
N ARG A 5 6.42 17.54 -10.31
CA ARG A 5 7.38 16.43 -10.28
C ARG A 5 7.45 15.80 -8.90
N GLU A 6 7.46 16.63 -7.85
CA GLU A 6 7.45 16.17 -6.46
C GLU A 6 6.17 15.37 -6.15
N MET A 7 5.01 15.83 -6.62
CA MET A 7 3.75 15.07 -6.48
C MET A 7 3.79 13.72 -7.20
N TYR A 8 4.34 13.63 -8.41
CA TYR A 8 4.48 12.34 -9.10
C TYR A 8 5.45 11.41 -8.37
N ASP A 9 6.54 11.94 -7.80
CA ASP A 9 7.49 11.15 -7.03
C ASP A 9 6.84 10.59 -5.75
N GLU A 10 6.00 11.37 -5.07
CA GLU A 10 5.23 10.92 -3.91
C GLU A 10 4.21 9.83 -4.26
N ILE A 11 3.49 9.99 -5.39
CA ILE A 11 2.56 8.96 -5.87
C ILE A 11 3.31 7.67 -6.22
N ASN A 12 4.44 7.78 -6.92
CA ASN A 12 5.26 6.61 -7.27
C ASN A 12 5.80 5.90 -6.02
N ALA A 13 6.24 6.65 -5.00
CA ALA A 13 6.68 6.09 -3.73
C ALA A 13 5.56 5.37 -2.98
N LEU A 14 4.34 5.90 -3.03
CA LEU A 14 3.16 5.25 -2.46
C LEU A 14 2.83 3.95 -3.20
N VAL A 15 2.76 3.98 -4.53
CA VAL A 15 2.50 2.80 -5.36
C VAL A 15 3.53 1.70 -5.10
N GLY A 16 4.83 2.04 -5.04
CA GLY A 16 5.88 1.09 -4.74
C GLY A 16 5.79 0.52 -3.31
N SER A 17 5.30 1.30 -2.34
CA SER A 17 5.07 0.82 -0.97
C SER A 17 3.89 -0.15 -0.91
N ILE A 18 2.81 0.13 -1.65
CA ILE A 18 1.66 -0.76 -1.78
C ILE A 18 2.05 -2.06 -2.50
N ALA A 19 2.84 -1.97 -3.56
CA ALA A 19 3.37 -3.11 -4.30
C ALA A 19 4.15 -4.07 -3.40
N LYS A 20 5.06 -3.54 -2.58
CA LYS A 20 5.77 -4.33 -1.57
C LYS A 20 4.86 -4.90 -0.48
N ALA A 21 3.81 -4.19 -0.08
CA ALA A 21 2.88 -4.64 0.95
C ALA A 21 1.95 -5.78 0.47
N LEU A 22 1.57 -5.74 -0.81
CA LEU A 22 0.70 -6.74 -1.44
C LEU A 22 1.48 -7.84 -2.19
N GLU A 23 2.81 -7.71 -2.29
CA GLU A 23 3.69 -8.57 -3.08
C GLU A 23 3.30 -8.62 -4.56
N MET A 24 3.08 -7.45 -5.13
CA MET A 24 2.64 -7.26 -6.49
C MET A 24 3.63 -6.39 -7.25
N GLU A 25 3.62 -6.47 -8.58
CA GLU A 25 4.33 -5.54 -9.43
C GLU A 25 3.68 -4.16 -9.39
N ASP A 26 4.49 -3.09 -9.37
CA ASP A 26 4.03 -1.69 -9.33
C ASP A 26 2.97 -1.39 -10.41
N LYS A 27 3.18 -1.93 -11.62
CA LYS A 27 2.24 -1.77 -12.75
C LYS A 27 0.87 -2.38 -12.46
N GLN A 28 0.82 -3.54 -11.81
CA GLN A 28 -0.45 -4.18 -11.46
C GLN A 28 -1.16 -3.43 -10.34
N VAL A 29 -0.42 -2.91 -9.36
CA VAL A 29 -0.98 -2.05 -8.31
C VAL A 29 -1.62 -0.80 -8.90
N ALA A 30 -0.95 -0.12 -9.82
CA ALA A 30 -1.52 1.06 -10.49
C ALA A 30 -2.84 0.74 -11.20
N GLN A 31 -2.88 -0.37 -11.95
CA GLN A 31 -4.11 -0.83 -12.64
C GLN A 31 -5.23 -1.19 -11.67
N ASP A 32 -4.90 -1.85 -10.55
CA ASP A 32 -5.87 -2.26 -9.56
C ASP A 32 -6.39 -1.06 -8.74
N LEU A 33 -5.58 -0.01 -8.56
CA LEU A 33 -6.02 1.27 -8.00
C LEU A 33 -6.97 2.00 -8.97
N GLU A 34 -6.59 2.11 -10.24
CA GLU A 34 -7.41 2.76 -11.26
C GLU A 34 -8.77 2.07 -11.48
N SER A 35 -8.80 0.74 -11.39
CA SER A 35 -10.03 -0.05 -11.51
C SER A 35 -10.86 -0.12 -10.23
N GLY A 36 -10.31 0.35 -9.10
CA GLY A 36 -10.95 0.25 -7.78
C GLY A 36 -10.90 -1.15 -7.16
N ALA A 37 -10.10 -2.08 -7.72
CA ALA A 37 -9.83 -3.38 -7.13
C ALA A 37 -9.00 -3.28 -5.84
N ILE A 38 -8.18 -2.23 -5.71
CA ILE A 38 -7.54 -1.82 -4.46
C ILE A 38 -8.31 -0.65 -3.86
N GLN A 39 -8.71 -0.80 -2.60
CA GLN A 39 -9.31 0.26 -1.78
C GLN A 39 -8.26 0.81 -0.82
N ILE A 40 -8.24 2.13 -0.65
CA ILE A 40 -7.32 2.86 0.23
C ILE A 40 -8.13 3.60 1.28
N ALA A 41 -7.78 3.42 2.55
CA ALA A 41 -8.29 4.22 3.67
C ALA A 41 -7.14 4.71 4.54
N MET A 42 -7.27 5.93 5.07
CA MET A 42 -6.37 6.43 6.11
C MET A 42 -6.93 6.05 7.47
N ASP A 43 -6.09 5.49 8.33
CA ASP A 43 -6.49 5.02 9.65
C ASP A 43 -5.34 5.16 10.67
N GLU A 44 -5.62 4.86 11.93
CA GLU A 44 -4.69 4.99 13.05
C GLU A 44 -4.65 3.70 13.87
N ASP A 45 -3.46 3.26 14.30
CA ASP A 45 -3.32 2.07 15.14
C ASP A 45 -3.52 2.38 16.64
N GLU A 46 -3.48 1.35 17.48
CA GLU A 46 -3.70 1.47 18.92
C GLU A 46 -2.66 2.37 19.63
N ASN A 47 -1.53 2.66 19.00
CA ASN A 47 -0.47 3.53 19.51
C ASN A 47 -0.56 4.96 18.98
N GLY A 48 -1.57 5.27 18.17
CA GLY A 48 -1.72 6.56 17.53
C GLY A 48 -0.89 6.72 16.25
N HIS A 49 -0.32 5.65 15.70
CA HIS A 49 0.44 5.75 14.46
C HIS A 49 -0.49 5.70 13.25
N ARG A 50 -0.40 6.73 12.40
CA ARG A 50 -1.15 6.80 11.15
C ARG A 50 -0.61 5.82 10.12
N PHE A 51 -1.52 5.12 9.47
CA PHE A 51 -1.21 4.24 8.37
C PHE A 51 -2.25 4.36 7.25
N ILE A 52 -1.88 3.84 6.08
CA ILE A 52 -2.78 3.63 4.97
C ILE A 52 -3.18 2.16 4.96
N ALA A 53 -4.46 1.89 5.19
CA ALA A 53 -5.07 0.58 4.99
C ALA A 53 -5.28 0.36 3.49
N VAL A 54 -4.74 -0.73 2.97
CA VAL A 54 -4.85 -1.11 1.57
C VAL A 54 -5.54 -2.45 1.49
N THR A 55 -6.73 -2.50 0.90
CA THR A 55 -7.53 -3.72 0.79
C THR A 55 -7.67 -4.13 -0.66
N ARG A 56 -7.38 -5.40 -0.96
CA ARG A 56 -7.56 -6.04 -2.26
C ARG A 56 -8.20 -7.40 -2.06
N GLY A 57 -9.49 -7.53 -2.39
CA GLY A 57 -10.25 -8.74 -2.10
C GLY A 57 -10.31 -9.00 -0.59
N ASP A 58 -9.77 -10.14 -0.16
CA ASP A 58 -9.66 -10.56 1.24
C ASP A 58 -8.35 -10.14 1.92
N ARG A 59 -7.37 -9.63 1.17
CA ARG A 59 -6.08 -9.17 1.72
C ARG A 59 -6.17 -7.72 2.14
N THR A 60 -5.77 -7.42 3.36
CA THR A 60 -5.55 -6.06 3.83
C THR A 60 -4.12 -5.89 4.33
N ALA A 61 -3.44 -4.83 3.91
CA ALA A 61 -2.11 -4.46 4.36
C ALA A 61 -2.11 -3.05 4.98
N ARG A 62 -1.23 -2.82 5.95
CA ARG A 62 -1.06 -1.51 6.60
C ARG A 62 0.26 -0.90 6.16
N VAL A 63 0.20 0.22 5.45
CA VAL A 63 1.37 0.95 4.97
C VAL A 63 1.60 2.14 5.90
N TYR A 64 2.61 2.06 6.76
CA TYR A 64 3.00 3.18 7.63
C TYR A 64 3.99 4.09 6.89
N GLN A 65 4.03 5.36 7.29
CA GLN A 65 5.10 6.25 6.83
C GLN A 65 6.46 5.69 7.28
N GLY A 66 7.28 5.28 6.31
CA GLY A 66 8.66 4.83 6.55
C GLY A 66 8.85 3.37 6.92
N ALA A 67 7.80 2.55 7.09
CA ALA A 67 7.92 1.11 7.32
C ALA A 67 6.67 0.33 6.86
N ILE A 68 6.87 -0.78 6.16
CA ILE A 68 5.77 -1.70 5.81
C ILE A 68 5.66 -2.73 6.93
N GLN A 69 4.48 -2.81 7.57
CA GLN A 69 4.17 -3.86 8.54
C GLN A 69 3.07 -4.78 7.98
N TYR A 70 3.28 -6.08 8.10
CA TYR A 70 2.40 -7.10 7.54
C TYR A 70 1.50 -7.69 8.63
N ASP A 71 0.20 -7.83 8.35
CA ASP A 71 -0.75 -8.51 9.24
C ASP A 71 -0.55 -10.05 9.23
N ARG A 72 0.01 -10.57 8.13
CA ARG A 72 0.47 -11.96 7.98
C ARG A 72 1.77 -11.99 7.17
N PRO A 73 2.76 -12.82 7.53
CA PRO A 73 3.96 -12.92 6.74
C PRO A 73 3.65 -13.36 5.29
N PRO A 74 4.26 -12.72 4.29
CA PRO A 74 4.16 -13.14 2.91
C PRO A 74 4.66 -14.58 2.74
N GLY A 75 3.88 -15.45 2.09
CA GLY A 75 4.29 -16.84 1.78
C GLY A 75 3.98 -17.92 2.83
N GLY A 76 2.96 -17.76 3.66
CA GLY A 76 2.48 -18.82 4.57
C GLY A 76 1.84 -19.99 3.83
N SER A 77 2.66 -20.91 3.31
CA SER A 77 2.23 -22.23 2.87
C SER A 77 1.70 -23.01 4.07
N GLU A 78 0.45 -23.47 4.00
CA GLU A 78 -0.09 -24.46 4.93
C GLU A 78 0.69 -25.77 4.76
N GLY A 79 1.18 -26.31 5.89
CA GLY A 79 1.84 -27.61 6.01
C GLY A 79 1.83 -28.07 7.46
#